data_AF-A0A1F8HAD3-F1
#
_entry.id   AF-A0A1F8HAD3-F1
#
_cell.length_a   1.000
_cell.length_b   1.000
_cell.length_c   1.000
_cell.angle_alpha   90.00
_cell.angle_beta   90.00
_cell.angle_gamma   90.00
#
_symmetry.space_group_name_H-M   'P 1'
#
loop_
_entity.id
_entity.type
_entity.pdbx_description
1 polymer ?
#
loop_
_entity_poly.entity_id
_entity_poly.type
_entity_poly.pdbx_seq_one_letter_code
_entity_poly.pdbx_strand_id
1 'polypeptide(L)'
;MDNLLFKITENLLKQKSVVLVGSSDSGKTFWVKNTIIPYLEASGKKVEYLKDGSELPKESPDVVICDEVETLFDQEYLKGDNTEEYYTDEYLDKVNGWYKNYAELPMSTLFVVTRNKPNQVENLLQNFHKADWDDRDIVVLKFEK
;
A
#
# COMPACT_ATOMS: atom_id res chain seq x y z
N MET A 1 -2.35 -15.59 -17.26
CA MET A 1 -2.56 -14.32 -16.52
C MET A 1 -1.57 -14.31 -15.39
N ASP A 2 -0.87 -13.19 -15.17
CA ASP A 2 0.08 -13.04 -14.06
C ASP A 2 -0.61 -13.35 -12.72
N ASN A 3 -0.06 -14.29 -11.94
CA ASN A 3 -0.64 -14.74 -10.67
C ASN A 3 -0.77 -13.58 -9.67
N LEU A 4 0.19 -12.64 -9.66
CA LEU A 4 0.15 -11.49 -8.76
C LEU A 4 -0.96 -10.51 -9.17
N LEU A 5 -1.09 -10.21 -10.47
CA LEU A 5 -2.17 -9.37 -10.99
C LEU A 5 -3.54 -9.95 -10.60
N PHE A 6 -3.73 -11.25 -10.81
CA PHE A 6 -4.98 -11.92 -10.48
C PHE A 6 -5.30 -11.82 -8.98
N LYS A 7 -4.34 -12.14 -8.10
CA LYS A 7 -4.53 -12.05 -6.64
C LYS A 7 -4.88 -10.64 -6.17
N ILE A 8 -4.19 -9.62 -6.68
CA ILE A 8 -4.46 -8.22 -6.32
C ILE A 8 -5.88 -7.84 -6.76
N THR A 9 -6.17 -8.01 -8.04
CA THR A 9 -7.45 -7.56 -8.63
C THR A 9 -8.65 -8.33 -8.08
N GLU A 10 -8.52 -9.63 -7.82
CA GLU A 10 -9.58 -10.43 -7.20
C GLU A 10 -9.93 -9.93 -5.78
N ASN A 11 -8.92 -9.57 -4.97
CA ASN A 11 -9.17 -9.02 -3.63
C ASN A 11 -9.83 -7.63 -3.69
N LEU A 12 -9.34 -6.75 -4.55
CA LEU A 12 -9.91 -5.41 -4.74
C LEU A 12 -11.38 -5.50 -5.21
N LEU A 13 -11.68 -6.39 -6.14
CA LEU A 13 -13.05 -6.61 -6.62
C LEU A 13 -14.00 -7.19 -5.56
N LYS A 14 -13.45 -7.90 -4.56
CA LYS A 14 -14.18 -8.39 -3.37
C LYS A 14 -14.24 -7.35 -2.24
N GLN A 15 -13.91 -6.09 -2.52
CA GLN A 15 -13.87 -5.01 -1.53
C GLN A 15 -12.93 -5.30 -0.37
N LYS A 16 -11.75 -5.87 -0.67
CA LYS A 16 -10.67 -6.06 0.29
C LYS A 16 -9.49 -5.16 -0.06
N SER A 17 -8.87 -4.61 0.98
CA SER A 17 -7.65 -3.83 0.82
C SER A 17 -6.44 -4.75 0.67
N VAL A 18 -5.49 -4.32 -0.15
CA VAL A 18 -4.28 -5.09 -0.46
C VAL A 18 -3.08 -4.19 -0.19
N VAL A 19 -2.04 -4.74 0.44
CA VAL A 19 -0.73 -4.10 0.56
C VAL A 19 0.22 -4.78 -0.40
N LEU A 20 0.77 -4.05 -1.36
CA LEU A 20 1.83 -4.52 -2.24
C LEU A 20 3.18 -4.02 -1.71
N VAL A 21 3.99 -4.94 -1.21
CA VAL A 21 5.31 -4.63 -0.65
C VAL A 21 6.44 -5.06 -1.58
N GLY A 22 7.46 -4.22 -1.73
CA GLY A 22 8.71 -4.59 -2.41
C GLY A 22 9.78 -3.51 -2.24
N SER A 23 11.01 -3.77 -2.68
CA SER A 23 12.12 -2.83 -2.54
C SER A 23 11.93 -1.56 -3.36
N SER A 24 12.69 -0.52 -3.02
CA SER A 24 12.93 0.62 -3.92
C SER A 24 13.42 0.13 -5.29
N ASP A 25 13.10 0.88 -6.33
CA ASP A 25 13.51 0.62 -7.73
C ASP A 25 13.15 -0.76 -8.30
N SER A 26 12.26 -1.52 -7.64
CA SER A 26 11.75 -2.80 -8.16
C SER A 26 10.76 -2.61 -9.33
N GLY A 27 10.28 -1.39 -9.57
CA GLY A 27 9.33 -1.11 -10.65
C GLY A 27 7.84 -1.23 -10.26
N LYS A 28 7.50 -1.30 -8.97
CA LYS A 28 6.12 -1.35 -8.45
C LYS A 28 5.22 -0.30 -9.09
N THR A 29 5.60 0.98 -9.01
CA THR A 29 4.84 2.11 -9.55
C THR A 29 4.60 1.97 -11.06
N PHE A 30 5.62 1.56 -11.82
CA PHE A 30 5.48 1.34 -13.26
C PHE A 30 4.51 0.19 -13.54
N TRP A 31 4.65 -0.93 -12.84
CA TRP A 31 3.80 -2.10 -13.03
C TRP A 31 2.34 -1.82 -12.66
N VAL A 32 2.11 -1.15 -11.53
CA VAL A 32 0.79 -0.70 -11.08
C VAL A 32 0.13 0.17 -12.15
N LYS A 33 0.82 1.22 -12.62
CA LYS A 33 0.28 2.17 -13.61
C LYS A 33 0.04 1.56 -14.99
N ASN A 34 0.90 0.65 -15.43
CA ASN A 34 0.84 0.11 -16.80
C ASN A 34 0.17 -1.27 -16.88
N THR A 35 -0.14 -1.90 -15.75
CA THR A 35 -0.77 -3.24 -15.72
C THR A 35 -2.02 -3.28 -14.87
N ILE A 36 -1.95 -2.91 -13.58
CA ILE A 36 -3.10 -3.04 -12.67
C ILE A 36 -4.21 -2.05 -13.05
N ILE A 37 -3.86 -0.78 -13.22
CA ILE A 37 -4.83 0.26 -13.56
C ILE A 37 -5.56 -0.07 -14.88
N PRO A 38 -4.86 -0.30 -16.01
CA PRO A 38 -5.54 -0.63 -17.26
C PRO A 38 -6.40 -1.89 -17.19
N TYR A 39 -6.00 -2.90 -16.40
CA TYR A 39 -6.78 -4.12 -16.25
C TYR A 39 -8.11 -3.87 -15.53
N LEU A 40 -8.08 -3.11 -14.43
CA LEU A 40 -9.28 -2.76 -13.67
C LEU A 40 -10.20 -1.84 -14.49
N GLU A 41 -9.65 -0.86 -15.19
CA GLU A 41 -10.41 0.04 -16.07
C GLU A 41 -11.05 -0.72 -17.25
N ALA A 42 -10.33 -1.66 -17.86
CA ALA A 42 -10.88 -2.53 -18.91
C ALA A 42 -12.04 -3.42 -18.41
N SER A 43 -12.13 -3.65 -17.09
CA SER A 43 -13.27 -4.33 -16.45
C SER A 43 -14.43 -3.39 -16.08
N GLY A 44 -14.33 -2.11 -16.44
CA GLY A 44 -15.34 -1.08 -16.19
C GLY A 44 -15.25 -0.44 -14.80
N LYS A 45 -14.14 -0.60 -14.08
CA LYS A 45 -13.92 0.05 -12.77
C LYS A 45 -13.32 1.42 -12.94
N LYS A 46 -13.81 2.38 -12.16
CA LYS A 46 -13.19 3.68 -12.01
C LYS A 46 -12.06 3.60 -11.00
N VAL A 47 -10.84 3.78 -11.47
CA VAL A 47 -9.63 3.71 -10.65
C VAL A 47 -9.06 5.10 -10.45
N GLU A 48 -8.68 5.43 -9.22
CA GLU A 48 -7.93 6.65 -8.93
C GLU A 48 -6.57 6.31 -8.33
N TYR A 49 -5.52 6.93 -8.85
CA TYR A 49 -4.16 6.76 -8.36
C TYR A 49 -3.75 7.99 -7.57
N LEU A 50 -3.37 7.77 -6.31
CA LEU A 50 -2.85 8.76 -5.39
C LEU A 50 -1.34 8.55 -5.27
N LYS A 51 -0.57 9.63 -5.39
CA LYS A 51 0.90 9.55 -5.39
C LYS A 51 1.46 9.20 -4.02
N ASP A 52 0.85 9.71 -2.96
CA ASP A 52 1.24 9.46 -1.57
C ASP A 52 0.03 9.72 -0.64
N GLY A 53 0.26 9.56 0.68
CA GLY A 53 -0.78 9.75 1.69
C GLY A 53 -1.25 11.18 1.92
N SER A 54 -0.67 12.19 1.26
CA SER A 54 -1.15 13.57 1.34
C SER A 54 -2.34 13.85 0.43
N GLU A 55 -2.63 12.95 -0.51
CA GLU A 55 -3.71 13.10 -1.48
C GLU A 55 -5.00 12.38 -1.03
N LEU A 56 -6.13 12.91 -1.47
CA LEU A 56 -7.45 12.30 -1.33
C LEU A 56 -8.09 12.14 -2.72
N PRO A 57 -8.95 11.13 -2.91
CA PRO A 57 -9.64 10.95 -4.16
C PRO A 57 -10.54 12.16 -4.46
N LYS A 58 -10.51 12.65 -5.69
CA LYS A 58 -11.28 13.83 -6.13
C LYS A 58 -12.74 13.49 -6.44
N GLU A 59 -12.99 12.23 -6.75
CA GLU A 59 -14.33 11.73 -7.07
C GLU A 59 -14.66 10.52 -6.19
N SER A 60 -15.69 9.76 -6.52
CA SER A 60 -15.98 8.47 -5.89
C SER A 60 -15.49 7.33 -6.78
N PRO A 61 -14.21 6.90 -6.68
CA PRO A 61 -13.70 5.76 -7.43
C PRO A 61 -14.18 4.42 -6.86
N ASP A 62 -14.24 3.40 -7.70
CA ASP A 62 -14.49 2.02 -7.26
C ASP A 62 -13.26 1.41 -6.57
N VAL A 63 -12.07 1.80 -7.03
CA VAL A 63 -10.78 1.34 -6.53
C VAL A 63 -9.83 2.53 -6.38
N VAL A 64 -9.14 2.59 -5.25
CA VAL A 64 -8.03 3.53 -5.04
C VAL A 64 -6.72 2.77 -5.06
N ILE A 65 -5.71 3.35 -5.68
CA ILE A 65 -4.32 2.92 -5.54
C ILE A 65 -3.57 4.07 -4.87
N CYS A 66 -3.05 3.83 -3.67
CA CYS A 66 -2.23 4.79 -2.95
C CYS A 66 -0.78 4.30 -2.98
N ASP A 67 0.08 5.07 -3.65
CA ASP A 67 1.52 4.78 -3.72
C ASP A 67 2.27 5.38 -2.52
N GLU A 68 3.53 4.99 -2.34
CA GLU A 68 4.41 5.52 -1.29
C GLU A 68 3.75 5.60 0.10
N VAL A 69 3.07 4.51 0.49
CA VAL A 69 2.35 4.41 1.75
C VAL A 69 3.33 4.14 2.89
N GLU A 70 3.14 4.87 3.99
CA GLU A 70 3.85 4.61 5.24
C GLU A 70 2.99 3.83 6.23
N THR A 71 3.65 2.92 6.94
CA THR A 71 3.08 2.11 8.02
C THR A 71 4.03 2.18 9.21
N LEU A 72 3.46 2.34 10.40
CA LEU A 72 4.15 2.40 11.69
C LEU A 72 4.11 1.03 12.39
N PHE A 73 3.36 0.07 11.84
CA PHE A 73 3.29 -1.32 12.27
C PHE A 73 4.66 -1.92 12.62
N ASP A 74 5.64 -1.75 11.74
CA ASP A 74 6.99 -2.30 11.88
C ASP A 74 8.02 -1.28 12.37
N GLN A 75 7.58 -0.15 12.95
CA GLN A 75 8.46 0.92 13.43
C GLN A 75 9.55 0.39 14.37
N GLU A 76 9.18 -0.39 15.39
CA GLU A 76 10.14 -0.95 16.35
C GLU A 76 11.09 -1.96 15.70
N TYR A 77 10.60 -2.73 14.73
CA TYR A 77 11.41 -3.65 13.95
C TYR A 77 12.45 -2.90 13.11
N LEU A 78 12.07 -1.77 12.51
CA LEU A 78 12.94 -0.94 11.69
C LEU A 78 13.97 -0.16 12.53
N LYS A 79 13.61 0.31 13.73
CA LYS A 79 14.53 0.96 14.67
C LYS A 79 15.65 0.02 15.13
N GLY A 80 15.36 -1.26 15.34
CA GLY A 80 16.39 -2.24 15.70
C GLY A 80 17.45 -2.47 14.62
N ASP A 81 17.17 -2.03 13.38
CA ASP A 81 17.93 -2.36 12.17
C ASP A 81 18.64 -1.13 11.56
N ASN A 82 18.44 0.07 12.15
CA ASN A 82 19.02 1.36 11.74
C ASN A 82 19.63 2.10 12.95
N THR A 83 20.82 2.67 12.77
CA THR A 83 21.55 3.46 13.79
C THR A 83 21.15 4.93 13.85
N GLU A 84 20.28 5.40 12.95
CA GLU A 84 19.83 6.79 12.87
C GLU A 84 18.38 6.95 13.32
N GLU A 85 18.09 8.13 13.89
CA GLU A 85 16.80 8.53 14.43
C GLU A 85 15.81 8.88 13.29
N TYR A 86 15.45 7.88 12.49
CA TYR A 86 14.58 8.02 11.30
C TYR A 86 13.17 8.53 11.65
N TYR A 87 12.69 8.28 12.87
CA TYR A 87 11.36 8.64 13.34
C TYR A 87 11.40 9.86 14.26
N THR A 88 11.46 11.05 13.68
CA THR A 88 11.28 12.31 14.43
C THR A 88 9.81 12.56 14.74
N ASP A 89 9.52 13.38 15.75
CA ASP A 89 8.15 13.78 16.09
C ASP A 89 7.44 14.42 14.88
N GLU A 90 8.14 15.26 14.11
CA GLU A 90 7.60 15.88 12.89
C GLU A 90 7.21 14.85 11.83
N TYR A 91 8.03 13.82 11.63
CA TYR A 91 7.72 12.74 10.70
C TYR A 91 6.53 11.91 11.18
N LEU A 92 6.46 11.60 12.49
CA LEU A 92 5.34 10.88 13.08
C LEU A 92 4.04 11.67 12.96
N ASP A 93 4.04 12.97 13.22
CA ASP A 93 2.88 13.84 13.04
C ASP A 93 2.40 13.86 11.59
N LYS A 94 3.34 13.90 10.64
CA LYS A 94 3.04 13.82 9.21
C LYS A 94 2.38 12.48 8.85
N VAL A 95 2.93 11.35 9.28
CA VAL A 95 2.36 10.01 9.01
C VAL A 95 0.99 9.85 9.68
N ASN A 96 0.81 10.36 10.89
CA ASN A 96 -0.50 10.40 11.55
C ASN A 96 -1.53 11.25 10.78
N GLY A 97 -1.07 12.32 10.11
CA GLY A 97 -1.88 13.07 9.16
C GLY A 97 -2.34 12.22 7.98
N TRP A 98 -1.41 11.47 7.39
CA TRP A 98 -1.70 10.54 6.29
C TRP A 98 -2.67 9.42 6.69
N TYR A 99 -2.61 8.94 7.93
CA TYR A 99 -3.54 7.90 8.40
C TYR A 99 -5.00 8.35 8.37
N LYS A 100 -5.26 9.62 8.64
CA LYS A 100 -6.62 10.16 8.50
C LYS A 100 -7.10 10.07 7.06
N ASN A 101 -6.22 10.37 6.10
CA ASN A 101 -6.54 10.24 4.68
C ASN A 101 -6.72 8.78 4.27
N TYR A 102 -5.86 7.87 4.71
CA TYR A 102 -5.96 6.44 4.43
C TYR A 102 -7.27 5.83 4.94
N ALA A 103 -7.73 6.25 6.11
CA ALA A 103 -8.99 5.79 6.72
C ALA A 103 -10.23 6.22 5.91
N GLU A 104 -10.14 7.32 5.14
CA GLU A 104 -11.23 7.79 4.27
C GLU A 104 -11.28 7.04 2.92
N LEU A 105 -10.23 6.28 2.58
CA LEU A 105 -10.18 5.54 1.31
C LEU A 105 -11.15 4.36 1.32
N PRO A 106 -11.74 3.98 0.16
CA PRO A 106 -12.67 2.86 0.08
C PRO A 106 -12.04 1.53 0.49
N MET A 107 -12.85 0.53 0.84
CA MET A 107 -12.33 -0.80 1.19
C MET A 107 -11.51 -1.45 0.06
N SER A 108 -11.83 -1.13 -1.19
CA SER A 108 -11.10 -1.55 -2.39
C SER A 108 -9.87 -0.65 -2.61
N THR A 109 -8.88 -0.69 -1.72
CA THR A 109 -7.63 0.08 -1.88
C THR A 109 -6.41 -0.81 -1.99
N LEU A 110 -5.57 -0.51 -2.97
CA LEU A 110 -4.20 -1.03 -3.07
C LEU A 110 -3.24 -0.02 -2.46
N PHE A 111 -2.60 -0.39 -1.37
CA PHE A 111 -1.54 0.38 -0.72
C PHE A 111 -0.18 -0.15 -1.18
N VAL A 112 0.69 0.71 -1.71
CA VAL A 112 2.03 0.31 -2.15
C VAL A 112 3.04 0.75 -1.10
N VAL A 113 3.74 -0.23 -0.52
CA VAL A 113 4.70 0.00 0.57
C VAL A 113 6.10 -0.39 0.09
N THR A 114 7.10 0.40 0.49
CA THR A 114 8.50 0.13 0.17
C THR A 114 9.24 -0.40 1.39
N ARG A 115 9.94 -1.54 1.23
CA ARG A 115 10.88 -2.09 2.21
C ARG A 115 12.10 -2.67 1.50
N ASN A 116 13.29 -2.21 1.87
CA ASN A 116 14.51 -2.47 1.10
C ASN A 116 15.20 -3.77 1.48
N LYS A 117 15.12 -4.18 2.75
CA LYS A 117 15.76 -5.42 3.19
C LYS A 117 14.77 -6.59 3.12
N PRO A 118 15.20 -7.80 2.69
CA PRO A 118 14.31 -8.97 2.59
C PRO A 118 13.58 -9.30 3.90
N ASN A 119 14.24 -9.15 5.06
CA ASN A 119 13.66 -9.39 6.38
C ASN A 119 12.57 -8.37 6.75
N GLN A 120 12.59 -7.16 6.20
CA GLN A 120 11.56 -6.15 6.40
C GLN A 120 10.31 -6.47 5.56
N VAL A 121 10.53 -6.90 4.31
CA VAL A 121 9.45 -7.39 3.44
C VAL A 121 8.75 -8.60 4.07
N GLU A 122 9.53 -9.56 4.58
CA GLU A 122 9.00 -10.75 5.22
C GLU A 122 8.21 -10.44 6.49
N ASN A 123 8.68 -9.46 7.30
CA ASN A 123 7.96 -9.05 8.50
C ASN A 123 6.53 -8.55 8.18
N LEU A 124 6.37 -7.74 7.12
CA LEU A 124 5.05 -7.29 6.70
C LEU A 124 4.20 -8.45 6.18
N LEU A 125 4.76 -9.35 5.37
CA LEU A 125 4.03 -10.50 4.83
C LEU A 125 3.46 -11.41 5.93
N GLN A 126 4.23 -11.62 7.00
CA GLN A 126 3.85 -12.56 8.06
C GLN A 126 2.93 -11.94 9.11
N ASN A 127 3.03 -10.61 9.35
CA ASN A 127 2.47 -10.02 10.56
C ASN A 127 1.49 -8.85 10.30
N PHE A 128 1.51 -8.20 9.14
CA PHE A 128 0.70 -7.00 8.87
C PHE A 128 -0.66 -7.32 8.25
N HIS A 129 -1.59 -7.85 9.05
CA HIS A 129 -2.92 -8.30 8.57
C HIS A 129 -4.06 -7.31 8.83
N LYS A 130 -3.80 -6.26 9.60
CA LYS A 130 -4.76 -5.21 9.95
C LYS A 130 -4.10 -3.86 9.76
N ALA A 131 -4.82 -2.91 9.16
CA ALA A 131 -4.28 -1.58 8.87
C ALA A 131 -3.97 -0.79 10.16
N ASP A 132 -3.00 0.12 10.08
CA ASP A 132 -2.67 1.02 11.21
C ASP A 132 -3.66 2.20 11.33
N TRP A 133 -4.31 2.56 10.22
CA TRP A 133 -5.12 3.77 10.11
C TRP A 133 -6.61 3.55 10.38
N ASP A 134 -7.11 2.31 10.27
CA ASP A 134 -8.48 1.94 10.63
C ASP A 134 -8.61 0.44 10.95
N ASP A 135 -9.85 -0.03 11.14
CA ASP A 135 -10.13 -1.42 11.53
C ASP A 135 -10.13 -2.43 10.38
N ARG A 136 -9.74 -2.07 9.15
CA ARG A 136 -9.84 -2.96 8.00
C ARG A 136 -8.78 -4.06 8.00
N ASP A 137 -9.21 -5.25 7.57
CA ASP A 137 -8.30 -6.34 7.22
C ASP A 137 -7.58 -6.02 5.90
N ILE A 138 -6.31 -6.41 5.83
CA ILE A 138 -5.46 -6.22 4.66
C ILE A 138 -4.82 -7.53 4.21
N VAL A 139 -4.68 -7.69 2.90
CA VAL A 139 -3.94 -8.81 2.30
C VAL A 139 -2.59 -8.30 1.84
N VAL A 140 -1.50 -8.80 2.43
CA VAL A 140 -0.14 -8.41 2.04
C VAL A 140 0.37 -9.33 0.95
N LEU A 141 0.87 -8.75 -0.14
CA LEU A 141 1.46 -9.45 -1.27
C LEU A 141 2.83 -8.87 -1.60
N LYS A 142 3.77 -9.75 -1.92
CA LYS A 142 5.12 -9.37 -2.34
C LYS A 142 5.15 -9.05 -3.83
N PHE A 143 5.82 -7.97 -4.18
CA PHE A 143 6.22 -7.71 -5.55
C PHE A 143 7.56 -8.38 -5.85
N GLU A 144 7.54 -9.38 -6.72
CA GLU A 144 8.74 -10.06 -7.25
C GLU A 144 8.62 -10.07 -8.77
N LYS A 145 9.27 -9.11 -9.43
CA LYS A 145 9.42 -9.08 -10.89
C LYS A 145 10.83 -8.68 -11.27
#